data_AF-A0A7S8CXW3-F1
#
_entry.id   AF-A0A7S8CXW3-F1
#
_cell.length_a   1.000
_cell.length_b   1.000
_cell.length_c   1.000
_cell.angle_alpha   90.00
_cell.angle_beta   90.00
_cell.angle_gamma   90.00
#
_symmetry.space_group_name_H-M   'P 1'
#
loop_
_entity.id
_entity.type
_entity.pdbx_description
1 polymer ?
#
loop_
_entity_poly.entity_id
_entity_poly.type
_entity_poly.pdbx_seq_one_letter_code
_entity_poly.pdbx_strand_id
1 'polypeptide(L)'
;MSGEVDYGFGDLMDDPEDYCPPTPPPTSQVFTMQGGKPITLHLVGASPTEAHHLWNGAKMIADFFEEDPSRVKGKTVLELGAAAGLPSLVAAILGAHKVVVTDYPDPDIIRIMQKNVDECDETVEPRGRIVDTVDTMGFVWGADSVPLLARLNPTDDSHKERFDILILADLLFRHSEHGNMVKTIKETLKISRESVAYVFFTSYRPWKKELDMGFFDIAREQGFEVEQIAERRLDKPLFENDPGDLDVQKTVKGFAYLQDLDRDGFVVIKSIVDSDKLEALRGVSLKATQLARDGQWPFVRTVPKQFPPWDASQACEHGIWGVQHLMNPELPGHELFTELYFSETILGIVKQLLQCQDEHLVMELFNMLVRPEKDFELRWHRDDIPAEASQEEEMERLGKHAYHAQYNFALWEDESLIVVPGSHKRARTSTERDADPFAKSLPNQLIVKLEPGDIIFYNNNILHRGAYDSRKERMTLHGSVGHIQGNSLRARNVLQHGVGSWVDKCDFQPLLEDDRRRAEEMRQRLIRLGSESGQVGYSLQG
;
A
#
# COMPACT_ATOMS: atom_id res chain seq x y z
N MET A 1 1.34 -73.68 -51.48
CA MET A 1 0.64 -73.27 -50.26
C MET A 1 1.67 -73.07 -49.16
N SER A 2 1.90 -71.82 -48.79
CA SER A 2 2.36 -71.39 -47.46
C SER A 2 2.20 -69.87 -47.47
N GLY A 3 1.01 -69.42 -47.08
CA GLY A 3 0.68 -67.99 -46.99
C GLY A 3 1.26 -67.42 -45.71
N GLU A 4 2.05 -66.36 -45.85
CA GLU A 4 2.39 -65.47 -44.75
C GLU A 4 1.12 -64.72 -44.33
N VAL A 5 0.80 -64.78 -43.04
CA VAL A 5 -0.30 -64.03 -42.43
C VAL A 5 0.30 -62.71 -41.95
N ASP A 6 -0.07 -61.63 -42.63
CA ASP A 6 0.21 -60.25 -42.24
C ASP A 6 -0.62 -59.92 -40.99
N TYR A 7 0.04 -59.69 -39.86
CA TYR A 7 -0.61 -59.20 -38.64
C TYR A 7 -0.59 -57.67 -38.67
N GLY A 8 -1.56 -57.08 -39.36
CA GLY A 8 -1.80 -55.64 -39.37
C GLY A 8 -2.09 -55.13 -37.95
N PHE A 9 -1.17 -54.33 -37.40
CA PHE A 9 -1.32 -53.58 -36.15
C PHE A 9 -2.04 -52.23 -36.34
N GLY A 10 -2.74 -52.03 -37.48
CA GLY A 10 -3.26 -50.74 -37.91
C GLY A 10 -4.43 -50.17 -37.09
N ASP A 11 -5.22 -51.01 -36.41
CA ASP A 11 -6.48 -50.59 -35.79
C ASP A 11 -6.49 -50.70 -34.25
N LEU A 12 -5.36 -50.98 -33.59
CA LEU A 12 -5.32 -51.17 -32.13
C LEU A 12 -5.06 -49.88 -31.33
N MET A 13 -4.93 -48.74 -32.01
CA MET A 13 -4.53 -47.44 -31.43
C MET A 13 -5.43 -46.27 -31.85
N ASP A 14 -6.53 -46.53 -32.55
CA ASP A 14 -7.51 -45.48 -32.85
C ASP A 14 -8.48 -45.36 -31.67
N ASP A 15 -8.37 -44.26 -30.93
CA ASP A 15 -9.37 -43.87 -29.94
C ASP A 15 -10.73 -43.76 -30.66
N PRO A 16 -11.82 -44.37 -30.14
CA PRO A 16 -13.13 -44.30 -30.77
C PRO A 16 -13.58 -42.84 -30.96
N GLU A 17 -14.38 -42.56 -32.01
CA GLU A 17 -14.83 -41.20 -32.38
C GLU A 17 -15.48 -40.39 -31.24
N ASP A 18 -15.92 -41.06 -30.16
CA ASP A 18 -16.54 -40.48 -28.97
C ASP A 18 -15.66 -40.55 -27.69
N TYR A 19 -14.36 -40.89 -27.79
CA TYR A 19 -13.49 -41.11 -26.62
C TYR A 19 -13.20 -39.83 -25.83
N CYS A 20 -13.07 -38.69 -26.52
CA CYS A 20 -12.96 -37.37 -25.91
C CYS A 20 -14.27 -36.61 -26.16
N PRO A 21 -14.97 -36.12 -25.12
CA PRO A 21 -16.10 -35.22 -25.34
C PRO A 21 -15.66 -34.04 -26.21
N PRO A 22 -16.48 -33.59 -27.17
CA PRO A 22 -16.10 -32.49 -28.06
C PRO A 22 -15.82 -31.24 -27.23
N THR A 23 -14.70 -30.58 -27.53
CA THR A 23 -14.35 -29.30 -26.92
C THR A 23 -15.52 -28.34 -27.11
N PRO A 24 -16.04 -27.71 -26.03
CA PRO A 24 -17.07 -26.70 -26.16
C PRO A 24 -16.69 -25.64 -27.20
N PRO A 25 -17.65 -25.02 -27.89
CA PRO A 25 -17.33 -24.00 -28.88
C PRO A 25 -16.76 -22.73 -28.22
N PRO A 26 -15.89 -21.98 -28.90
CA PRO A 26 -15.47 -20.64 -28.46
C PRO A 26 -16.67 -19.73 -28.19
N THR A 27 -16.54 -18.84 -27.20
CA THR A 27 -17.60 -17.90 -26.82
C THR A 27 -17.15 -16.46 -27.02
N SER A 28 -18.10 -15.53 -27.02
CA SER A 28 -17.81 -14.10 -27.03
C SER A 28 -18.58 -13.38 -25.92
N GLN A 29 -17.97 -12.34 -25.37
CA GLN A 29 -18.55 -11.47 -24.36
C GLN A 29 -18.26 -10.01 -24.73
N VAL A 30 -19.16 -9.11 -24.35
CA VAL A 30 -18.94 -7.67 -24.50
C VAL A 30 -18.72 -7.07 -23.12
N PHE A 31 -17.56 -6.44 -22.94
CA PHE A 31 -17.27 -5.60 -21.79
C PHE A 31 -17.46 -4.14 -22.19
N THR A 32 -18.25 -3.39 -21.43
CA THR A 32 -18.42 -1.95 -21.67
C THR A 32 -17.59 -1.18 -20.66
N MET A 33 -16.60 -0.45 -21.16
CA MET A 33 -15.80 0.50 -20.38
C MET A 33 -16.71 1.50 -19.66
N GLN A 34 -16.28 2.06 -18.53
CA GLN A 34 -17.03 3.09 -17.80
C GLN A 34 -17.30 4.33 -18.66
N GLY A 35 -16.38 4.64 -19.59
CA GLY A 35 -16.57 5.67 -20.62
C GLY A 35 -17.64 5.33 -21.68
N GLY A 36 -18.30 4.17 -21.60
CA GLY A 36 -19.36 3.72 -22.51
C GLY A 36 -18.87 3.00 -23.77
N LYS A 37 -17.57 2.82 -23.95
CA LYS A 37 -16.99 2.13 -25.11
C LYS A 37 -17.12 0.61 -24.95
N PRO A 38 -17.78 -0.10 -25.88
CA PRO A 38 -17.82 -1.56 -25.86
C PRO A 38 -16.50 -2.15 -26.39
N ILE A 39 -16.07 -3.24 -25.76
CA ILE A 39 -14.95 -4.10 -26.18
C ILE A 39 -15.51 -5.52 -26.34
N THR A 40 -15.45 -6.04 -27.55
CA THR A 40 -15.82 -7.44 -27.85
C THR A 40 -14.62 -8.32 -27.56
N LEU A 41 -14.83 -9.36 -26.76
CA LEU A 41 -13.81 -10.31 -26.34
C LEU A 41 -14.23 -11.72 -26.74
N HIS A 42 -13.39 -12.39 -27.51
CA HIS A 42 -13.52 -13.81 -27.81
C HIS A 42 -12.73 -14.62 -26.77
N LEU A 43 -13.24 -15.81 -26.44
CA LEU A 43 -12.69 -16.75 -25.46
C LEU A 43 -12.57 -18.13 -26.10
N VAL A 44 -11.53 -18.89 -25.75
CA VAL A 44 -11.41 -20.30 -26.17
C VAL A 44 -12.58 -21.11 -25.59
N GLY A 45 -12.94 -22.21 -26.24
CA GLY A 45 -14.10 -23.00 -25.84
C GLY A 45 -13.87 -23.85 -24.58
N ALA A 46 -12.67 -24.41 -24.43
CA ALA A 46 -12.17 -24.93 -23.17
C ALA A 46 -10.66 -24.73 -23.11
N SER A 47 -10.13 -24.67 -21.90
CA SER A 47 -8.68 -24.60 -21.70
C SER A 47 -8.32 -25.19 -20.33
N PRO A 48 -7.29 -26.07 -20.25
CA PRO A 48 -6.71 -26.50 -18.98
C PRO A 48 -6.09 -25.35 -18.17
N THR A 49 -5.79 -24.23 -18.85
CA THR A 49 -5.29 -23.00 -18.23
C THR A 49 -6.40 -22.10 -17.71
N GLU A 50 -7.67 -22.47 -17.92
CA GLU A 50 -8.87 -21.71 -17.56
C GLU A 50 -9.08 -20.43 -18.38
N ALA A 51 -8.47 -20.36 -19.58
CA ALA A 51 -8.56 -19.22 -20.51
C ALA A 51 -9.93 -19.06 -21.22
N HIS A 52 -10.90 -19.92 -20.92
CA HIS A 52 -12.25 -19.88 -21.48
C HIS A 52 -13.22 -18.98 -20.68
N HIS A 53 -12.72 -18.29 -19.66
CA HIS A 53 -13.49 -17.38 -18.81
C HIS A 53 -12.97 -15.94 -18.88
N LEU A 54 -13.89 -14.99 -18.78
CA LEU A 54 -13.57 -13.60 -18.48
C LEU A 54 -13.66 -13.37 -16.97
N TRP A 55 -12.49 -13.42 -16.33
CA TRP A 55 -12.30 -13.40 -14.89
C TRP A 55 -12.67 -12.05 -14.23
N ASN A 56 -13.01 -12.07 -12.94
CA ASN A 56 -13.50 -10.87 -12.22
C ASN A 56 -12.39 -9.86 -11.96
N GLY A 57 -11.19 -10.33 -11.61
CA GLY A 57 -9.99 -9.54 -11.48
C GLY A 57 -9.65 -8.80 -12.76
N ALA A 58 -9.85 -9.42 -13.93
CA ALA A 58 -9.62 -8.76 -15.23
C ALA A 58 -10.57 -7.57 -15.44
N LYS A 59 -11.86 -7.74 -15.11
CA LYS A 59 -12.86 -6.66 -15.16
C LYS A 59 -12.54 -5.55 -14.16
N MET A 60 -12.11 -5.92 -12.96
CA MET A 60 -11.79 -4.94 -11.91
C MET A 60 -10.52 -4.14 -12.22
N ILE A 61 -9.49 -4.76 -12.80
CA ILE A 61 -8.29 -4.04 -13.26
C ILE A 61 -8.63 -3.08 -14.40
N ALA A 62 -9.50 -3.49 -15.34
CA ALA A 62 -9.97 -2.61 -16.40
C ALA A 62 -10.65 -1.35 -15.82
N ASP A 63 -11.61 -1.52 -14.92
CA ASP A 63 -12.25 -0.40 -14.20
C ASP A 63 -11.20 0.44 -13.44
N PHE A 64 -10.27 -0.20 -12.75
CA PHE A 64 -9.23 0.46 -11.97
C PHE A 64 -8.30 1.32 -12.84
N PHE A 65 -7.97 0.90 -14.07
CA PHE A 65 -7.20 1.74 -14.98
C PHE A 65 -8.03 2.89 -15.56
N GLU A 66 -9.32 2.70 -15.79
CA GLU A 66 -10.21 3.76 -16.26
C GLU A 66 -10.42 4.87 -15.22
N GLU A 67 -10.48 4.51 -13.93
CA GLU A 67 -10.60 5.46 -12.81
C GLU A 67 -9.41 6.45 -12.77
N ASP A 68 -8.21 5.99 -13.13
CA ASP A 68 -7.02 6.83 -13.27
C ASP A 68 -6.13 6.36 -14.44
N PRO A 69 -6.34 6.93 -15.65
CA PRO A 69 -5.56 6.56 -16.83
C PRO A 69 -4.06 6.84 -16.69
N SER A 70 -3.63 7.69 -15.75
CA SER A 70 -2.20 8.01 -15.56
C SER A 70 -1.38 6.80 -15.10
N ARG A 71 -2.04 5.78 -14.53
CA ARG A 71 -1.44 4.50 -14.11
C ARG A 71 -0.77 3.75 -15.26
N VAL A 72 -1.30 3.88 -16.47
CA VAL A 72 -0.85 3.13 -17.66
C VAL A 72 -0.42 4.02 -18.82
N LYS A 73 -0.86 5.29 -18.85
CA LYS A 73 -0.58 6.21 -19.95
C LYS A 73 0.93 6.46 -20.10
N GLY A 74 1.45 6.19 -21.30
CA GLY A 74 2.87 6.31 -21.63
C GLY A 74 3.77 5.26 -20.98
N LYS A 75 3.21 4.23 -20.33
CA LYS A 75 3.95 3.17 -19.65
C LYS A 75 4.07 1.92 -20.52
N THR A 76 5.07 1.10 -20.21
CA THR A 76 5.22 -0.24 -20.78
C THR A 76 4.53 -1.27 -19.88
N VAL A 77 3.71 -2.14 -20.46
CA VAL A 77 2.81 -3.04 -19.71
C VAL A 77 3.03 -4.50 -20.12
N LEU A 78 3.08 -5.41 -19.15
CA LEU A 78 3.11 -6.86 -19.35
C LEU A 78 1.93 -7.50 -18.63
N GLU A 79 1.10 -8.28 -19.33
CA GLU A 79 0.06 -9.10 -18.71
C GLU A 79 0.44 -10.58 -18.75
N LEU A 80 0.35 -11.23 -17.60
CA LEU A 80 0.54 -12.67 -17.44
C LEU A 80 -0.83 -13.36 -17.38
N GLY A 81 -1.00 -14.48 -18.08
CA GLY A 81 -2.25 -15.27 -18.04
C GLY A 81 -3.48 -14.47 -18.50
N ALA A 82 -3.34 -13.79 -19.63
CA ALA A 82 -4.29 -12.78 -20.10
C ALA A 82 -5.64 -13.34 -20.57
N ALA A 83 -5.70 -14.60 -21.01
CA ALA A 83 -6.84 -15.22 -21.67
C ALA A 83 -7.40 -14.39 -22.84
N ALA A 84 -8.41 -13.55 -22.58
CA ALA A 84 -8.97 -12.63 -23.56
C ALA A 84 -8.21 -11.30 -23.69
N GLY A 85 -7.34 -10.95 -22.73
CA GLY A 85 -6.51 -9.74 -22.74
C GLY A 85 -7.25 -8.44 -22.41
N LEU A 86 -8.39 -8.50 -21.70
CA LEU A 86 -9.19 -7.31 -21.38
C LEU A 86 -8.37 -6.18 -20.71
N PRO A 87 -7.62 -6.42 -19.61
CA PRO A 87 -6.81 -5.39 -18.97
C PRO A 87 -5.79 -4.75 -19.90
N SER A 88 -5.10 -5.56 -20.71
CA SER A 88 -4.14 -5.08 -21.71
C SER A 88 -4.78 -4.22 -22.79
N LEU A 89 -5.95 -4.60 -23.31
CA LEU A 89 -6.68 -3.81 -24.30
C LEU A 89 -7.11 -2.46 -23.71
N VAL A 90 -7.61 -2.45 -22.48
CA VAL A 90 -7.96 -1.21 -21.78
C VAL A 90 -6.72 -0.33 -21.56
N ALA A 91 -5.59 -0.90 -21.12
CA ALA A 91 -4.34 -0.16 -20.98
C ALA A 91 -3.87 0.47 -22.31
N ALA A 92 -3.96 -0.27 -23.42
CA ALA A 92 -3.65 0.24 -24.75
C ALA A 92 -4.61 1.36 -25.19
N ILE A 93 -5.92 1.21 -24.92
CA ILE A 93 -6.93 2.24 -25.21
C ILE A 93 -6.60 3.54 -24.46
N LEU A 94 -6.21 3.44 -23.19
CA LEU A 94 -5.86 4.55 -22.29
C LEU A 94 -4.50 5.18 -22.59
N GLY A 95 -3.75 4.63 -23.55
CA GLY A 95 -2.54 5.22 -24.09
C GLY A 95 -1.25 4.70 -23.48
N ALA A 96 -1.21 3.43 -23.06
CA ALA A 96 0.06 2.74 -22.82
C ALA A 96 0.99 2.85 -24.04
N HIS A 97 2.30 2.93 -23.79
CA HIS A 97 3.32 3.08 -24.83
C HIS A 97 3.56 1.77 -25.59
N LYS A 98 3.65 0.66 -24.84
CA LYS A 98 3.79 -0.70 -25.38
C LYS A 98 3.13 -1.67 -24.42
N VAL A 99 2.40 -2.65 -24.95
CA VAL A 99 1.72 -3.67 -24.16
C VAL A 99 2.11 -5.05 -24.70
N VAL A 100 2.50 -5.96 -23.81
CA VAL A 100 2.79 -7.35 -24.15
C VAL A 100 1.81 -8.24 -23.40
N VAL A 101 0.98 -8.95 -24.15
CA VAL A 101 -0.11 -9.79 -23.65
C VAL A 101 0.34 -11.24 -23.75
N THR A 102 0.37 -11.92 -22.62
CA THR A 102 0.88 -13.30 -22.56
C THR A 102 -0.08 -14.27 -21.91
N ASP A 103 -0.08 -15.49 -22.43
CA ASP A 103 -0.73 -16.65 -21.82
C ASP A 103 0.12 -17.89 -22.12
N TYR A 104 -0.31 -19.06 -21.64
CA TYR A 104 0.33 -20.33 -21.96
C TYR A 104 0.47 -20.50 -23.48
N PRO A 105 1.57 -21.11 -23.99
CA PRO A 105 1.86 -21.22 -25.42
C PRO A 105 0.97 -22.24 -26.15
N ASP A 106 -0.33 -22.00 -26.10
CA ASP A 106 -1.37 -22.69 -26.84
C ASP A 106 -1.74 -21.86 -28.09
N PRO A 107 -1.65 -22.44 -29.29
CA PRO A 107 -1.96 -21.73 -30.54
C PRO A 107 -3.38 -21.14 -30.59
N ASP A 108 -4.37 -21.79 -29.98
CA ASP A 108 -5.75 -21.32 -29.98
C ASP A 108 -5.93 -20.11 -29.05
N ILE A 109 -5.30 -20.13 -27.88
CA ILE A 109 -5.31 -18.99 -26.95
C ILE A 109 -4.62 -17.78 -27.59
N ILE A 110 -3.43 -17.97 -28.17
CA ILE A 110 -2.68 -16.88 -28.82
C ILE A 110 -3.48 -16.31 -30.00
N ARG A 111 -4.09 -17.16 -30.82
CA ARG A 111 -4.93 -16.71 -31.95
C ARG A 111 -6.13 -15.90 -31.47
N ILE A 112 -6.73 -16.27 -30.34
CA ILE A 112 -7.85 -15.51 -29.77
C ILE A 112 -7.40 -14.18 -29.19
N MET A 113 -6.26 -14.13 -28.47
CA MET A 113 -5.68 -12.88 -28.01
C MET A 113 -5.44 -11.93 -29.20
N GLN A 114 -4.83 -12.42 -30.28
CA GLN A 114 -4.57 -11.61 -31.47
C GLN A 114 -5.88 -11.13 -32.12
N LYS A 115 -6.89 -11.99 -32.24
CA LYS A 115 -8.20 -11.61 -32.76
C LYS A 115 -8.84 -10.49 -31.94
N ASN A 116 -8.75 -10.54 -30.61
CA ASN A 116 -9.28 -9.50 -29.74
C ASN A 116 -8.53 -8.16 -29.92
N VAL A 117 -7.22 -8.21 -30.13
CA VAL A 117 -6.39 -7.03 -30.47
C VAL A 117 -6.84 -6.42 -31.80
N ASP A 118 -6.98 -7.24 -32.83
CA ASP A 118 -7.35 -6.81 -34.17
C ASP A 118 -8.76 -6.17 -34.17
N GLU A 119 -9.76 -6.81 -33.56
CA GLU A 119 -11.12 -6.25 -33.47
C GLU A 119 -11.18 -5.00 -32.59
N CYS A 120 -10.37 -4.92 -31.52
CA CYS A 120 -10.27 -3.72 -30.70
C CYS A 120 -9.75 -2.53 -31.50
N ASP A 121 -8.72 -2.75 -32.33
CA ASP A 121 -8.14 -1.73 -33.21
C ASP A 121 -9.16 -1.11 -34.16
N GLU A 122 -10.05 -1.92 -34.73
CA GLU A 122 -11.11 -1.42 -35.63
C GLU A 122 -12.08 -0.43 -34.96
N THR A 123 -12.11 -0.41 -33.62
CA THR A 123 -12.98 0.49 -32.86
C THR A 123 -12.26 1.71 -32.31
N VAL A 124 -10.94 1.84 -32.50
CA VAL A 124 -10.10 2.87 -31.90
C VAL A 124 -9.44 3.72 -32.98
N GLU A 125 -9.51 5.04 -32.82
CA GLU A 125 -8.84 5.98 -33.74
C GLU A 125 -7.51 6.51 -33.17
N PRO A 126 -6.46 6.67 -34.00
CA PRO A 126 -6.38 6.21 -35.38
C PRO A 126 -6.32 4.69 -35.48
N ARG A 127 -6.96 4.11 -36.50
CA ARG A 127 -6.82 2.68 -36.84
C ARG A 127 -5.33 2.34 -37.03
N GLY A 128 -4.91 1.15 -36.57
CA GLY A 128 -3.52 0.71 -36.53
C GLY A 128 -2.86 0.93 -35.17
N ARG A 129 -3.38 1.86 -34.34
CA ARG A 129 -2.75 2.21 -33.07
C ARG A 129 -2.67 1.04 -32.11
N ILE A 130 -3.74 0.26 -31.97
CA ILE A 130 -3.80 -0.83 -30.99
C ILE A 130 -2.90 -1.97 -31.43
N VAL A 131 -2.96 -2.38 -32.70
CA VAL A 131 -2.09 -3.44 -33.24
C VAL A 131 -0.59 -3.06 -33.20
N ASP A 132 -0.24 -1.78 -33.36
CA ASP A 132 1.15 -1.31 -33.23
C ASP A 132 1.63 -1.32 -31.75
N THR A 133 0.70 -1.07 -30.83
CA THR A 133 0.98 -0.95 -29.39
C THR A 133 1.03 -2.32 -28.70
N VAL A 134 0.20 -3.27 -29.13
CA VAL A 134 -0.06 -4.51 -28.42
C VAL A 134 0.54 -5.72 -29.14
N ASP A 135 1.46 -6.41 -28.47
CA ASP A 135 2.01 -7.68 -28.94
C ASP A 135 1.39 -8.84 -28.17
N THR A 136 0.98 -9.90 -28.87
CA THR A 136 0.53 -11.16 -28.25
C THR A 136 1.60 -12.24 -28.37
N MET A 137 1.81 -13.03 -27.31
CA MET A 137 2.71 -14.18 -27.37
C MET A 137 2.46 -15.23 -26.28
N GLY A 138 2.92 -16.46 -26.55
CA GLY A 138 2.97 -17.51 -25.55
C GLY A 138 4.13 -17.30 -24.56
N PHE A 139 3.86 -17.51 -23.27
CA PHE A 139 4.85 -17.45 -22.20
C PHE A 139 4.48 -18.41 -21.07
N VAL A 140 5.47 -19.17 -20.60
CA VAL A 140 5.33 -20.02 -19.41
C VAL A 140 5.94 -19.28 -18.24
N TRP A 141 5.20 -19.13 -17.14
CA TRP A 141 5.68 -18.40 -15.96
C TRP A 141 6.99 -19.01 -15.45
N GLY A 142 7.95 -18.14 -15.12
CA GLY A 142 9.28 -18.53 -14.65
C GLY A 142 10.22 -19.04 -15.75
N ALA A 143 9.78 -19.11 -17.01
CA ALA A 143 10.67 -19.35 -18.15
C ALA A 143 11.61 -18.14 -18.39
N ASP A 144 12.50 -18.27 -19.37
CA ASP A 144 13.40 -17.19 -19.77
C ASP A 144 12.61 -15.93 -20.17
N SER A 145 12.92 -14.81 -19.53
CA SER A 145 12.25 -13.52 -19.70
C SER A 145 12.78 -12.72 -20.90
N VAL A 146 13.92 -13.10 -21.47
CA VAL A 146 14.54 -12.41 -22.62
C VAL A 146 13.55 -12.18 -23.79
N PRO A 147 12.74 -13.16 -24.23
CA PRO A 147 11.77 -12.94 -25.31
C PRO A 147 10.70 -11.88 -25.00
N LEU A 148 10.35 -11.69 -23.72
CA LEU A 148 9.43 -10.64 -23.29
C LEU A 148 10.09 -9.26 -23.38
N LEU A 149 11.32 -9.14 -22.86
CA LEU A 149 12.08 -7.90 -22.85
C LEU A 149 12.45 -7.43 -24.26
N ALA A 150 12.70 -8.37 -25.17
CA ALA A 150 12.96 -8.09 -26.58
C ALA A 150 11.79 -7.37 -27.28
N ARG A 151 10.54 -7.47 -26.77
CA ARG A 151 9.39 -6.74 -27.32
C ARG A 151 9.37 -5.26 -26.99
N LEU A 152 10.08 -4.84 -25.94
CA LEU A 152 10.18 -3.42 -25.57
C LEU A 152 11.11 -2.68 -26.51
N ASN A 153 12.25 -3.30 -26.83
CA ASN A 153 13.22 -2.74 -27.76
C ASN A 153 13.87 -3.84 -28.61
N PRO A 154 13.30 -4.13 -29.80
CA PRO A 154 13.81 -5.17 -30.69
C PRO A 154 15.20 -4.90 -31.26
N THR A 155 15.72 -3.67 -31.10
CA THR A 155 17.01 -3.24 -31.63
C THR A 155 18.13 -3.23 -30.58
N ASP A 156 17.80 -3.50 -29.32
CA ASP A 156 18.75 -3.54 -28.20
C ASP A 156 18.90 -4.95 -27.63
N ASP A 157 19.97 -5.63 -28.04
CA ASP A 157 20.35 -6.96 -27.55
C ASP A 157 20.77 -6.96 -26.06
N SER A 158 20.90 -5.79 -25.42
CA SER A 158 21.24 -5.72 -24.00
C SER A 158 20.06 -6.00 -23.07
N HIS A 159 18.82 -6.00 -23.60
CA HIS A 159 17.56 -6.27 -22.88
C HIS A 159 17.48 -5.55 -21.52
N LYS A 160 18.00 -4.31 -21.47
CA LYS A 160 18.04 -3.49 -20.24
C LYS A 160 16.70 -2.87 -19.92
N GLU A 161 15.88 -2.62 -20.94
CA GLU A 161 14.52 -2.12 -20.75
C GLU A 161 13.64 -3.20 -20.13
N ARG A 162 12.75 -2.75 -19.25
CA ARG A 162 11.87 -3.57 -18.44
C ARG A 162 10.51 -2.88 -18.34
N PHE A 163 9.48 -3.65 -17.99
CA PHE A 163 8.11 -3.16 -17.94
C PHE A 163 7.90 -2.25 -16.73
N ASP A 164 7.18 -1.15 -16.93
CA ASP A 164 6.75 -0.30 -15.82
C ASP A 164 5.61 -0.99 -15.07
N ILE A 165 4.64 -1.59 -15.77
CA ILE A 165 3.45 -2.19 -15.16
C ILE A 165 3.36 -3.68 -15.48
N LEU A 166 3.08 -4.49 -14.47
CA LEU A 166 2.70 -5.90 -14.63
C LEU A 166 1.23 -6.12 -14.21
N ILE A 167 0.54 -7.01 -14.90
CA ILE A 167 -0.87 -7.35 -14.65
C ILE A 167 -0.99 -8.85 -14.37
N LEU A 168 -1.59 -9.20 -13.24
CA LEU A 168 -1.95 -10.56 -12.85
C LEU A 168 -3.41 -10.57 -12.40
N ALA A 169 -4.31 -11.08 -13.25
CA ALA A 169 -5.73 -11.17 -12.99
C ALA A 169 -6.16 -12.62 -12.71
N ASP A 170 -6.64 -12.90 -11.49
CA ASP A 170 -7.16 -14.21 -11.06
C ASP A 170 -6.21 -15.40 -11.27
N LEU A 171 -4.89 -15.19 -11.10
CA LEU A 171 -3.89 -16.25 -11.32
C LEU A 171 -3.52 -17.06 -10.06
N LEU A 172 -3.93 -16.60 -8.87
CA LEU A 172 -3.39 -17.11 -7.60
C LEU A 172 -3.87 -18.53 -7.25
N PHE A 173 -4.85 -19.08 -7.97
CA PHE A 173 -5.35 -20.43 -7.71
C PHE A 173 -4.33 -21.54 -8.04
N ARG A 174 -3.27 -21.27 -8.82
CA ARG A 174 -2.18 -22.23 -9.08
C ARG A 174 -1.03 -22.04 -8.08
N HIS A 175 -1.24 -22.53 -6.86
CA HIS A 175 -0.29 -22.41 -5.74
C HIS A 175 1.13 -22.88 -6.07
N SER A 176 1.28 -23.95 -6.87
CA SER A 176 2.59 -24.48 -7.30
C SER A 176 3.40 -23.49 -8.14
N GLU A 177 2.71 -22.54 -8.80
CA GLU A 177 3.31 -21.61 -9.73
C GLU A 177 3.62 -20.23 -9.12
N HIS A 178 3.28 -20.01 -7.85
CA HIS A 178 3.51 -18.71 -7.19
C HIS A 178 4.97 -18.27 -7.28
N GLY A 179 5.91 -19.17 -7.01
CA GLY A 179 7.34 -18.89 -7.15
C GLY A 179 7.75 -18.52 -8.57
N ASN A 180 7.18 -19.18 -9.58
CA ASN A 180 7.45 -18.91 -11.00
C ASN A 180 6.90 -17.55 -11.44
N MET A 181 5.71 -17.18 -10.95
CA MET A 181 5.12 -15.86 -11.18
C MET A 181 5.96 -14.76 -10.53
N VAL A 182 6.35 -14.92 -9.26
CA VAL A 182 7.21 -13.94 -8.55
C VAL A 182 8.59 -13.82 -9.22
N LYS A 183 9.18 -14.93 -9.68
CA LYS A 183 10.41 -14.91 -10.48
C LYS A 183 10.23 -14.06 -11.74
N THR A 184 9.15 -14.28 -12.49
CA THR A 184 8.85 -13.51 -13.70
C THR A 184 8.75 -12.02 -13.37
N ILE A 185 7.99 -11.65 -12.34
CA ILE A 185 7.85 -10.25 -11.89
C ILE A 185 9.23 -9.64 -11.61
N LYS A 186 10.10 -10.34 -10.89
CA LYS A 186 11.44 -9.86 -10.54
C LYS A 186 12.37 -9.65 -11.74
N GLU A 187 12.23 -10.48 -12.76
CA GLU A 187 13.06 -10.39 -13.95
C GLU A 187 12.57 -9.35 -14.96
N THR A 188 11.26 -9.12 -15.03
CA THR A 188 10.66 -8.28 -16.08
C THR A 188 10.18 -6.92 -15.58
N LEU A 189 9.89 -6.75 -14.29
CA LEU A 189 9.51 -5.46 -13.72
C LEU A 189 10.75 -4.56 -13.62
N LYS A 190 10.59 -3.33 -14.07
CA LYS A 190 11.60 -2.29 -13.97
C LYS A 190 11.82 -1.92 -12.51
N ILE A 191 13.08 -1.80 -12.13
CA ILE A 191 13.46 -1.37 -10.78
C ILE A 191 13.33 0.16 -10.74
N SER A 192 12.13 0.65 -10.43
CA SER A 192 11.82 2.08 -10.42
C SER A 192 10.66 2.43 -9.49
N ARG A 193 10.69 3.69 -9.04
CA ARG A 193 9.67 4.58 -8.42
C ARG A 193 8.20 4.46 -8.84
N GLU A 194 8.03 4.02 -10.07
CA GLU A 194 6.77 4.15 -10.80
C GLU A 194 6.35 2.80 -11.37
N SER A 195 7.01 1.73 -10.93
CA SER A 195 6.83 0.40 -11.50
C SER A 195 6.12 -0.52 -10.51
N VAL A 196 5.01 -1.11 -10.94
CA VAL A 196 4.06 -1.80 -10.08
C VAL A 196 3.56 -3.07 -10.78
N ALA A 197 3.41 -4.16 -10.04
CA ALA A 197 2.58 -5.28 -10.47
C ALA A 197 1.22 -5.20 -9.79
N TYR A 198 0.15 -5.09 -10.57
CA TYR A 198 -1.22 -5.12 -10.08
C TYR A 198 -1.71 -6.57 -10.05
N VAL A 199 -2.02 -7.05 -8.85
CA VAL A 199 -2.52 -8.42 -8.62
C VAL A 199 -3.94 -8.34 -8.10
N PHE A 200 -4.91 -8.69 -8.93
CA PHE A 200 -6.32 -8.70 -8.55
C PHE A 200 -6.87 -10.11 -8.66
N PHE A 201 -7.50 -10.59 -7.59
CA PHE A 201 -8.03 -11.95 -7.60
C PHE A 201 -9.25 -12.11 -6.68
N THR A 202 -10.00 -13.18 -6.95
CA THR A 202 -11.06 -13.73 -6.12
C THR A 202 -10.63 -15.11 -5.63
N SER A 203 -10.79 -15.40 -4.34
CA SER A 203 -10.60 -16.76 -3.83
C SER A 203 -11.82 -17.64 -4.16
N TYR A 204 -11.88 -18.15 -5.39
CA TYR A 204 -12.97 -19.03 -5.87
C TYR A 204 -13.09 -20.33 -5.09
N ARG A 205 -12.02 -20.75 -4.40
CA ARG A 205 -12.02 -21.86 -3.44
C ARG A 205 -11.74 -21.31 -2.05
N PRO A 206 -12.77 -20.85 -1.30
CA PRO A 206 -12.58 -20.14 -0.03
C PRO A 206 -11.72 -20.90 0.99
N TRP A 207 -11.80 -22.24 1.02
CA TRP A 207 -10.98 -23.08 1.90
C TRP A 207 -9.49 -23.12 1.53
N LYS A 208 -9.09 -22.57 0.39
CA LYS A 208 -7.70 -22.39 -0.04
C LYS A 208 -7.25 -20.93 -0.04
N LYS A 209 -8.04 -20.01 0.53
CA LYS A 209 -7.72 -18.58 0.58
C LYS A 209 -6.34 -18.32 1.17
N GLU A 210 -5.96 -19.00 2.25
CA GLU A 210 -4.62 -18.86 2.85
C GLU A 210 -3.51 -19.27 1.87
N LEU A 211 -3.74 -20.32 1.07
CA LEU A 211 -2.81 -20.74 0.03
C LEU A 211 -2.73 -19.71 -1.11
N ASP A 212 -3.85 -19.09 -1.49
CA ASP A 212 -3.85 -17.99 -2.47
C ASP A 212 -3.01 -16.81 -1.95
N MET A 213 -3.17 -16.46 -0.66
CA MET A 213 -2.42 -15.38 0.00
C MET A 213 -0.92 -15.66 0.11
N GLY A 214 -0.50 -16.93 0.14
CA GLY A 214 0.91 -17.34 0.18
C GLY A 214 1.75 -16.79 -0.99
N PHE A 215 1.12 -16.42 -2.11
CA PHE A 215 1.77 -15.71 -3.21
C PHE A 215 2.48 -14.43 -2.72
N PHE A 216 1.79 -13.67 -1.88
CA PHE A 216 2.29 -12.39 -1.37
C PHE A 216 3.41 -12.59 -0.35
N ASP A 217 3.41 -13.69 0.39
CA ASP A 217 4.51 -14.04 1.29
C ASP A 217 5.78 -14.35 0.49
N ILE A 218 5.66 -15.14 -0.59
CA ILE A 218 6.77 -15.40 -1.51
C ILE A 218 7.26 -14.09 -2.16
N ALA A 219 6.35 -13.17 -2.53
CA ALA A 219 6.73 -11.87 -3.05
C ALA A 219 7.53 -11.05 -2.03
N ARG A 220 7.08 -11.01 -0.76
CA ARG A 220 7.80 -10.32 0.33
C ARG A 220 9.19 -10.93 0.56
N GLU A 221 9.29 -12.25 0.57
CA GLU A 221 10.58 -12.96 0.69
C GLU A 221 11.55 -12.62 -0.44
N GLN A 222 11.04 -12.30 -1.63
CA GLN A 222 11.85 -11.89 -2.78
C GLN A 222 12.21 -10.40 -2.81
N GLY A 223 11.77 -9.63 -1.80
CA GLY A 223 12.08 -8.22 -1.59
C GLY A 223 11.02 -7.25 -2.12
N PHE A 224 9.80 -7.70 -2.40
CA PHE A 224 8.70 -6.84 -2.83
C PHE A 224 7.84 -6.33 -1.66
N GLU A 225 7.39 -5.07 -1.73
CA GLU A 225 6.57 -4.44 -0.69
C GLU A 225 5.06 -4.55 -1.01
N VAL A 226 4.35 -5.56 -0.50
CA VAL A 226 2.92 -5.81 -0.87
C VAL A 226 1.93 -4.94 -0.08
N GLU A 227 1.08 -4.17 -0.77
CA GLU A 227 -0.06 -3.41 -0.24
C GLU A 227 -1.39 -3.91 -0.84
N GLN A 228 -2.48 -3.94 -0.05
CA GLN A 228 -3.83 -4.07 -0.58
C GLN A 228 -4.39 -2.69 -0.99
N ILE A 229 -4.62 -2.47 -2.29
CA ILE A 229 -5.07 -1.19 -2.83
C ILE A 229 -6.56 -1.10 -3.15
N ALA A 230 -7.25 -2.24 -3.23
CA ALA A 230 -8.66 -2.26 -3.57
C ALA A 230 -9.38 -3.49 -2.98
N GLU A 231 -10.68 -3.33 -2.73
CA GLU A 231 -11.58 -4.42 -2.41
C GLU A 231 -12.98 -4.10 -2.97
N ARG A 232 -13.59 -5.04 -3.68
CA ARG A 232 -14.94 -4.87 -4.25
C ARG A 232 -15.74 -6.14 -4.06
N ARG A 233 -16.93 -6.00 -3.47
CA ARG A 233 -17.92 -7.07 -3.37
C ARG A 233 -18.87 -7.01 -4.57
N LEU A 234 -19.04 -8.14 -5.24
CA LEU A 234 -19.95 -8.33 -6.37
C LEU A 234 -21.33 -8.82 -5.89
N ASP A 235 -22.36 -8.54 -6.67
CA ASP A 235 -23.73 -8.98 -6.35
C ASP A 235 -23.87 -10.52 -6.34
N LYS A 236 -23.17 -11.17 -7.27
CA LYS A 236 -23.18 -12.63 -7.50
C LYS A 236 -21.77 -13.19 -7.69
N PRO A 237 -21.50 -14.44 -7.27
CA PRO A 237 -20.22 -15.09 -7.56
C PRO A 237 -20.08 -15.36 -9.07
N LEU A 238 -18.85 -15.63 -9.53
CA LEU A 238 -18.62 -15.99 -10.92
C LEU A 238 -19.25 -17.34 -11.29
N PHE A 239 -19.14 -18.32 -10.40
CA PHE A 239 -19.67 -19.68 -10.58
C PHE A 239 -20.87 -19.90 -9.66
N GLU A 240 -21.96 -20.41 -10.23
CA GLU A 240 -23.16 -20.74 -9.47
C GLU A 240 -23.02 -22.10 -8.80
N ASN A 241 -23.39 -22.17 -7.51
CA ASN A 241 -23.36 -23.38 -6.69
C ASN A 241 -21.97 -23.94 -6.35
N ASP A 242 -20.91 -23.16 -6.53
CA ASP A 242 -19.58 -23.53 -6.03
C ASP A 242 -19.58 -23.61 -4.49
N PRO A 243 -18.99 -24.66 -3.89
CA PRO A 243 -18.98 -24.82 -2.44
C PRO A 243 -18.16 -23.70 -1.76
N GLY A 244 -18.40 -23.45 -0.48
CA GLY A 244 -17.64 -22.50 0.33
C GLY A 244 -18.37 -21.19 0.63
N ASP A 245 -17.65 -20.25 1.23
CA ASP A 245 -18.18 -18.96 1.64
C ASP A 245 -18.48 -18.06 0.43
N LEU A 246 -19.76 -17.76 0.22
CA LEU A 246 -20.25 -16.93 -0.87
C LEU A 246 -19.72 -15.49 -0.79
N ASP A 247 -19.46 -14.97 0.40
CA ASP A 247 -18.93 -13.61 0.56
C ASP A 247 -17.47 -13.54 0.11
N VAL A 248 -16.69 -14.59 0.36
CA VAL A 248 -15.33 -14.72 -0.19
C VAL A 248 -15.35 -14.85 -1.72
N GLN A 249 -16.25 -15.67 -2.27
CA GLN A 249 -16.38 -15.84 -3.73
C GLN A 249 -16.92 -14.60 -4.47
N LYS A 250 -17.57 -13.69 -3.76
CA LYS A 250 -18.06 -12.42 -4.29
C LYS A 250 -17.05 -11.28 -4.13
N THR A 251 -15.94 -11.48 -3.42
CA THR A 251 -15.02 -10.40 -3.07
C THR A 251 -13.76 -10.47 -3.93
N VAL A 252 -13.53 -9.43 -4.71
CA VAL A 252 -12.30 -9.22 -5.47
C VAL A 252 -11.39 -8.30 -4.67
N LYS A 253 -10.14 -8.70 -4.46
CA LYS A 253 -9.12 -7.89 -3.78
C LYS A 253 -8.03 -7.50 -4.78
N GLY A 254 -7.59 -6.25 -4.72
CA GLY A 254 -6.49 -5.71 -5.51
C GLY A 254 -5.29 -5.38 -4.62
N PHE A 255 -4.10 -5.73 -5.09
CA PHE A 255 -2.83 -5.46 -4.41
C PHE A 255 -1.86 -4.74 -5.35
N ALA A 256 -1.05 -3.83 -4.80
CA ALA A 256 0.04 -3.11 -5.48
C ALA A 256 1.31 -3.13 -4.62
N TYR A 257 2.43 -2.66 -5.19
CA TYR A 257 3.67 -2.48 -4.44
C TYR A 257 3.88 -1.00 -4.10
N LEU A 258 3.95 -0.65 -2.80
CA LEU A 258 4.05 0.75 -2.36
C LEU A 258 5.45 1.34 -2.61
N GLN A 259 5.51 2.53 -3.19
CA GLN A 259 6.72 3.37 -3.25
C GLN A 259 6.44 4.82 -2.81
N ASP A 260 5.25 5.09 -2.27
CA ASP A 260 4.76 6.45 -1.99
C ASP A 260 5.48 7.13 -0.82
N LEU A 261 5.70 6.43 0.31
CA LEU A 261 6.49 6.98 1.42
C LEU A 261 7.91 7.32 0.97
N ASP A 262 8.51 6.49 0.12
CA ASP A 262 9.85 6.72 -0.39
C ASP A 262 9.86 7.86 -1.42
N ARG A 263 8.87 7.96 -2.31
CA ARG A 263 8.76 9.03 -3.31
C ARG A 263 8.44 10.39 -2.69
N ASP A 264 7.36 10.47 -1.93
CA ASP A 264 6.76 11.73 -1.48
C ASP A 264 7.18 12.09 -0.06
N GLY A 265 7.65 11.12 0.71
CA GLY A 265 7.99 11.30 2.13
C GLY A 265 6.79 11.10 3.04
N PHE A 266 5.64 10.70 2.49
CA PHE A 266 4.46 10.29 3.24
C PHE A 266 3.58 9.31 2.44
N VAL A 267 2.69 8.60 3.12
CA VAL A 267 1.65 7.73 2.55
C VAL A 267 0.37 7.85 3.36
N VAL A 268 -0.78 7.91 2.70
CA VAL A 268 -2.09 7.98 3.34
C VAL A 268 -2.83 6.67 3.12
N ILE A 269 -3.24 6.03 4.20
CA ILE A 269 -4.01 4.79 4.20
C ILE A 269 -5.42 5.12 4.68
N LYS A 270 -6.40 4.72 3.88
CA LYS A 270 -7.79 5.14 4.05
C LYS A 270 -8.54 4.23 5.02
N SER A 271 -9.32 4.85 5.90
CA SER A 271 -10.33 4.16 6.74
C SER A 271 -9.80 2.88 7.43
N ILE A 272 -8.78 3.03 8.29
CA ILE A 272 -8.13 1.87 8.93
C ILE A 272 -8.95 1.21 10.04
N VAL A 273 -10.04 1.84 10.49
CA VAL A 273 -10.96 1.29 11.49
C VAL A 273 -12.40 1.42 11.01
N ASP A 274 -13.29 0.57 11.52
CA ASP A 274 -14.72 0.69 11.26
C ASP A 274 -15.37 1.90 11.96
N SER A 275 -16.62 2.17 11.59
CA SER A 275 -17.39 3.30 12.13
C SER A 275 -17.59 3.24 13.64
N ASP A 276 -17.77 2.05 14.20
CA ASP A 276 -18.07 1.87 15.62
C ASP A 276 -16.83 2.15 16.47
N LYS A 277 -15.67 1.65 16.03
CA LYS A 277 -14.37 1.95 16.64
C LYS A 277 -14.02 3.42 16.51
N LEU A 278 -14.29 4.04 15.35
CA LEU A 278 -14.08 5.48 15.14
C LEU A 278 -14.91 6.32 16.12
N GLU A 279 -16.20 6.02 16.29
CA GLU A 279 -17.07 6.73 17.25
C GLU A 279 -16.65 6.50 18.70
N ALA A 280 -16.22 5.29 19.07
CA ALA A 280 -15.67 5.02 20.40
C ALA A 280 -14.41 5.87 20.67
N LEU A 281 -13.50 5.95 19.69
CA LEU A 281 -12.28 6.76 19.77
C LEU A 281 -12.58 8.25 19.87
N ARG A 282 -13.57 8.76 19.12
CA ARG A 282 -14.07 10.14 19.25
C ARG A 282 -14.56 10.41 20.67
N GLY A 283 -15.34 9.50 21.24
CA GLY A 283 -15.90 9.62 22.58
C GLY A 283 -14.83 9.74 23.68
N VAL A 284 -13.80 8.90 23.67
CA VAL A 284 -12.69 8.98 24.64
C VAL A 284 -11.79 10.20 24.39
N SER A 285 -11.58 10.58 23.13
CA SER A 285 -10.75 11.73 22.74
C SER A 285 -11.37 13.06 23.19
N LEU A 286 -12.69 13.20 23.09
CA LEU A 286 -13.42 14.36 23.61
C LEU A 286 -13.24 14.49 25.12
N LYS A 287 -13.37 13.39 25.87
CA LYS A 287 -13.19 13.38 27.33
C LYS A 287 -11.76 13.75 27.71
N ALA A 288 -10.75 13.14 27.07
CA ALA A 288 -9.35 13.44 27.33
C ALA A 288 -9.01 14.91 27.04
N THR A 289 -9.53 15.46 25.93
CA THR A 289 -9.34 16.87 25.57
C THR A 289 -10.00 17.80 26.59
N GLN A 290 -11.19 17.47 27.07
CA GLN A 290 -11.89 18.27 28.07
C GLN A 290 -11.14 18.28 29.41
N LEU A 291 -10.69 17.12 29.89
CA LEU A 291 -9.86 17.01 31.11
C LEU A 291 -8.60 17.86 31.01
N ALA A 292 -7.95 17.87 29.85
CA ALA A 292 -6.77 18.69 29.58
C ALA A 292 -7.09 20.20 29.61
N ARG A 293 -8.18 20.64 28.97
CA ARG A 293 -8.62 22.04 29.00
C ARG A 293 -9.01 22.52 30.39
N ASP A 294 -9.59 21.64 31.19
CA ASP A 294 -10.00 21.92 32.57
C ASP A 294 -8.80 21.91 33.56
N GLY A 295 -7.58 21.68 33.09
CA GLY A 295 -6.37 21.62 33.92
C GLY A 295 -6.27 20.36 34.79
N GLN A 296 -7.11 19.35 34.53
CA GLN A 296 -7.13 18.08 35.25
C GLN A 296 -6.15 17.05 34.68
N TRP A 297 -5.56 17.33 33.51
CA TRP A 297 -4.50 16.54 32.92
C TRP A 297 -3.23 17.40 32.72
N PRO A 298 -2.10 17.08 33.38
CA PRO A 298 -0.91 17.93 33.35
C PRO A 298 -0.08 17.79 32.07
N PHE A 299 -0.33 16.77 31.24
CA PHE A 299 0.48 16.49 30.07
C PHE A 299 -0.16 17.06 28.80
N VAL A 300 0.09 18.34 28.55
CA VAL A 300 -0.52 19.10 27.46
C VAL A 300 0.53 19.83 26.63
N ARG A 301 0.16 20.21 25.41
CA ARG A 301 0.91 21.16 24.57
C ARG A 301 0.16 22.48 24.55
N THR A 302 0.73 23.53 25.14
CA THR A 302 0.08 24.83 25.28
C THR A 302 0.40 25.76 24.12
N VAL A 303 -0.58 26.60 23.77
CA VAL A 303 -0.39 27.71 22.81
C VAL A 303 0.35 28.85 23.52
N PRO A 304 1.26 29.59 22.86
CA PRO A 304 1.66 29.50 21.45
C PRO A 304 2.93 28.67 21.22
N LYS A 305 3.29 27.76 22.13
CA LYS A 305 4.60 27.11 22.10
C LYS A 305 4.58 25.83 21.26
N GLN A 306 5.42 25.79 20.22
CA GLN A 306 5.57 24.62 19.34
C GLN A 306 6.36 23.46 19.98
N PHE A 307 7.41 23.74 20.76
CA PHE A 307 8.32 22.72 21.29
C PHE A 307 8.29 22.67 22.83
N PRO A 308 8.61 21.53 23.45
CA PRO A 308 8.69 21.42 24.91
C PRO A 308 9.81 22.30 25.50
N PRO A 309 9.81 22.52 26.83
CA PRO A 309 8.77 22.12 27.79
C PRO A 309 7.53 23.01 27.69
N TRP A 310 6.34 22.42 27.87
CA TRP A 310 5.06 23.13 27.97
C TRP A 310 4.65 23.26 29.43
N ASP A 311 4.13 24.43 29.79
CA ASP A 311 3.62 24.71 31.12
C ASP A 311 2.10 24.50 31.16
N ALA A 312 1.66 23.42 31.80
CA ALA A 312 0.26 23.06 31.89
C ALA A 312 -0.60 24.13 32.60
N SER A 313 -0.01 24.97 33.45
CA SER A 313 -0.75 26.05 34.11
C SER A 313 -1.26 27.12 33.13
N GLN A 314 -0.67 27.20 31.94
CA GLN A 314 -1.07 28.12 30.88
C GLN A 314 -2.20 27.58 30.00
N ALA A 315 -2.58 26.31 30.15
CA ALA A 315 -3.60 25.67 29.31
C ALA A 315 -4.96 26.38 29.39
N CYS A 316 -5.39 26.78 30.59
CA CYS A 316 -6.67 27.46 30.76
C CYS A 316 -6.65 28.90 30.21
N GLU A 317 -5.50 29.59 30.26
CA GLU A 317 -5.40 30.98 29.81
C GLU A 317 -5.19 31.11 28.30
N HIS A 318 -4.28 30.30 27.75
CA HIS A 318 -3.83 30.42 26.37
C HIS A 318 -4.38 29.33 25.46
N GLY A 319 -4.90 28.24 26.03
CA GLY A 319 -5.39 27.11 25.29
C GLY A 319 -4.33 26.03 25.04
N ILE A 320 -4.78 24.94 24.42
CA ILE A 320 -3.95 23.79 24.09
C ILE A 320 -4.07 23.42 22.62
N TRP A 321 -3.02 22.83 22.06
CA TRP A 321 -3.04 22.27 20.71
C TRP A 321 -2.67 20.78 20.70
N GLY A 322 -2.43 20.19 21.87
CA GLY A 322 -2.25 18.75 22.00
C GLY A 322 -2.40 18.22 23.43
N VAL A 323 -2.76 16.94 23.53
CA VAL A 323 -2.84 16.14 24.75
C VAL A 323 -1.79 15.03 24.64
N GLN A 324 -1.02 14.79 25.70
CA GLN A 324 0.09 13.84 25.70
C GLN A 324 -0.19 12.63 26.61
N HIS A 325 0.53 11.53 26.34
CA HIS A 325 0.47 10.27 27.09
C HIS A 325 -0.91 9.62 27.14
N LEU A 326 -1.50 9.37 25.98
CA LEU A 326 -2.83 8.77 25.88
C LEU A 326 -2.93 7.35 26.46
N MET A 327 -1.80 6.64 26.56
CA MET A 327 -1.73 5.29 27.14
C MET A 327 -1.41 5.29 28.64
N ASN A 328 -1.32 6.46 29.28
CA ASN A 328 -1.06 6.53 30.71
C ASN A 328 -2.30 6.01 31.48
N PRO A 329 -2.15 5.03 32.39
CA PRO A 329 -3.26 4.47 33.15
C PRO A 329 -4.06 5.48 33.99
N GLU A 330 -3.45 6.62 34.33
CA GLU A 330 -4.12 7.70 35.05
C GLU A 330 -5.11 8.49 34.16
N LEU A 331 -5.03 8.35 32.84
CA LEU A 331 -5.98 8.97 31.90
C LEU A 331 -7.24 8.08 31.76
N PRO A 332 -8.44 8.59 32.06
CA PRO A 332 -9.66 7.84 31.86
C PRO A 332 -9.89 7.50 30.38
N GLY A 333 -10.10 6.22 30.06
CA GLY A 333 -10.29 5.73 28.68
C GLY A 333 -9.00 5.41 27.92
N HIS A 334 -7.85 5.39 28.60
CA HIS A 334 -6.56 5.02 28.02
C HIS A 334 -6.53 3.61 27.41
N GLU A 335 -7.42 2.73 27.84
CA GLU A 335 -7.51 1.34 27.39
C GLU A 335 -7.73 1.28 25.87
N LEU A 336 -8.61 2.12 25.34
CA LEU A 336 -8.92 2.15 23.91
C LEU A 336 -7.76 2.69 23.07
N PHE A 337 -7.01 3.67 23.60
CA PHE A 337 -5.80 4.18 22.96
C PHE A 337 -4.68 3.13 22.97
N THR A 338 -4.55 2.41 24.08
CA THR A 338 -3.56 1.33 24.24
C THR A 338 -3.86 0.19 23.28
N GLU A 339 -5.11 -0.26 23.21
CA GLU A 339 -5.57 -1.27 22.25
C GLU A 339 -5.29 -0.86 20.81
N LEU A 340 -5.62 0.38 20.43
CA LEU A 340 -5.37 0.87 19.08
C LEU A 340 -3.86 0.91 18.75
N TYR A 341 -3.02 1.42 19.65
CA TYR A 341 -1.59 1.56 19.42
C TYR A 341 -0.90 0.20 19.18
N PHE A 342 -1.31 -0.84 19.91
CA PHE A 342 -0.74 -2.19 19.79
C PHE A 342 -1.48 -3.10 18.80
N SER A 343 -2.51 -2.59 18.11
CA SER A 343 -3.28 -3.38 17.15
C SER A 343 -2.48 -3.73 15.89
N GLU A 344 -2.80 -4.87 15.27
CA GLU A 344 -2.29 -5.22 13.93
C GLU A 344 -2.67 -4.18 12.86
N THR A 345 -3.78 -3.47 13.05
CA THR A 345 -4.19 -2.39 12.14
C THR A 345 -3.11 -1.32 11.99
N ILE A 346 -2.48 -0.89 13.10
CA ILE A 346 -1.38 0.09 13.05
C ILE A 346 -0.03 -0.62 12.88
N LEU A 347 0.25 -1.62 13.71
CA LEU A 347 1.58 -2.24 13.74
C LEU A 347 1.86 -3.10 12.52
N GLY A 348 0.84 -3.64 11.85
CA GLY A 348 1.00 -4.29 10.56
C GLY A 348 1.53 -3.34 9.49
N ILE A 349 1.04 -2.10 9.46
CA ILE A 349 1.55 -1.05 8.56
C ILE A 349 2.98 -0.67 8.96
N VAL A 350 3.23 -0.43 10.25
CA VAL A 350 4.57 -0.09 10.75
C VAL A 350 5.60 -1.16 10.39
N LYS A 351 5.27 -2.44 10.57
CA LYS A 351 6.13 -3.57 10.21
C LYS A 351 6.49 -3.56 8.74
N GLN A 352 5.53 -3.23 7.87
CA GLN A 352 5.77 -3.09 6.43
C GLN A 352 6.70 -1.91 6.14
N LEU A 353 6.41 -0.72 6.68
CA LEU A 353 7.20 0.49 6.44
C LEU A 353 8.64 0.39 6.96
N LEU A 354 8.85 -0.32 8.07
CA LEU A 354 10.16 -0.56 8.66
C LEU A 354 10.81 -1.87 8.21
N GLN A 355 10.13 -2.64 7.36
CA GLN A 355 10.56 -3.96 6.89
C GLN A 355 11.03 -4.87 8.04
N CYS A 356 10.22 -4.98 9.09
CA CYS A 356 10.58 -5.67 10.33
C CYS A 356 9.45 -6.54 10.89
N GLN A 357 9.72 -7.21 12.01
CA GLN A 357 8.79 -8.07 12.73
C GLN A 357 8.55 -7.55 14.15
N ASP A 358 7.54 -8.07 14.86
CA ASP A 358 7.17 -7.60 16.21
C ASP A 358 8.35 -7.63 17.21
N GLU A 359 9.26 -8.60 17.04
CA GLU A 359 10.47 -8.73 17.86
C GLU A 359 11.47 -7.56 17.73
N HIS A 360 11.32 -6.77 16.67
CA HIS A 360 12.12 -5.59 16.40
C HIS A 360 11.45 -4.29 16.84
N LEU A 361 10.14 -4.32 17.12
CA LEU A 361 9.38 -3.13 17.46
C LEU A 361 9.66 -2.66 18.89
N VAL A 362 9.69 -1.34 19.05
CA VAL A 362 9.85 -0.64 20.33
C VAL A 362 8.73 0.37 20.46
N MET A 363 8.02 0.36 21.59
CA MET A 363 6.98 1.35 21.85
C MET A 363 7.59 2.73 22.12
N GLU A 364 6.86 3.77 21.74
CA GLU A 364 7.31 5.16 21.89
C GLU A 364 6.18 6.08 22.37
N LEU A 365 5.91 7.17 21.63
CA LEU A 365 4.93 8.17 21.99
C LEU A 365 3.58 7.87 21.36
N PHE A 366 2.52 8.16 22.12
CA PHE A 366 1.17 8.22 21.59
C PHE A 366 0.41 9.38 22.24
N ASN A 367 0.14 10.38 21.41
CA ASN A 367 -0.39 11.69 21.79
C ASN A 367 -1.58 12.03 20.88
N MET A 368 -2.24 13.16 21.15
CA MET A 368 -3.32 13.68 20.32
C MET A 368 -3.08 15.15 20.01
N LEU A 369 -3.23 15.54 18.75
CA LEU A 369 -3.27 16.94 18.33
C LEU A 369 -4.74 17.39 18.31
N VAL A 370 -5.03 18.53 18.93
CA VAL A 370 -6.41 19.01 19.13
C VAL A 370 -6.61 20.42 18.58
N ARG A 371 -7.88 20.77 18.33
CA ARG A 371 -8.27 22.13 17.95
C ARG A 371 -7.87 23.15 19.05
N PRO A 372 -7.10 24.19 18.72
CA PRO A 372 -6.78 25.26 19.65
C PRO A 372 -7.93 26.26 19.79
N GLU A 373 -7.90 27.01 20.88
CA GLU A 373 -8.88 28.07 21.19
C GLU A 373 -8.76 29.29 20.25
N LYS A 374 -7.60 29.44 19.59
CA LYS A 374 -7.31 30.46 18.58
C LYS A 374 -6.44 29.85 17.49
N ASP A 375 -6.49 30.42 16.29
CA ASP A 375 -5.67 29.98 15.17
C ASP A 375 -4.19 29.91 15.58
N PHE A 376 -3.56 28.78 15.27
CA PHE A 376 -2.21 28.48 15.71
C PHE A 376 -1.46 27.82 14.57
N GLU A 377 -0.20 28.18 14.39
CA GLU A 377 0.66 27.60 13.37
C GLU A 377 2.02 27.25 13.94
N LEU A 378 2.59 26.19 13.39
CA LEU A 378 3.95 25.78 13.63
C LEU A 378 4.81 26.34 12.51
N ARG A 379 6.07 26.64 12.83
CA ARG A 379 7.05 27.03 11.82
C ARG A 379 7.40 25.83 10.92
N TRP A 380 7.86 26.09 9.71
CA TRP A 380 8.44 25.04 8.86
C TRP A 380 9.62 24.39 9.57
N HIS A 381 9.60 23.06 9.68
CA HIS A 381 10.62 22.32 10.40
C HIS A 381 10.81 20.91 9.82
N ARG A 382 11.88 20.28 10.30
CA ARG A 382 12.16 18.85 10.25
C ARG A 382 12.36 18.42 11.70
N ASP A 383 11.94 17.24 12.08
CA ASP A 383 11.91 16.86 13.50
C ASP A 383 13.32 16.70 14.10
N ASP A 384 14.28 16.18 13.32
CA ASP A 384 15.65 15.89 13.80
C ASP A 384 16.72 16.82 13.23
N ILE A 385 16.35 17.76 12.35
CA ILE A 385 17.30 18.58 11.60
C ILE A 385 16.99 20.07 11.80
N PRO A 386 17.84 20.80 12.56
CA PRO A 386 17.67 22.22 12.81
C PRO A 386 17.58 23.06 11.53
N ALA A 387 17.01 24.25 11.62
CA ALA A 387 16.83 25.14 10.46
C ALA A 387 18.18 25.69 9.95
N GLU A 388 19.12 25.86 10.86
CA GLU A 388 20.48 26.38 10.69
C GLU A 388 21.49 25.33 10.17
N ALA A 389 21.09 24.06 10.04
CA ALA A 389 21.96 22.98 9.57
C ALA A 389 22.48 23.28 8.15
N SER A 390 23.78 23.02 7.91
CA SER A 390 24.38 23.20 6.58
C SER A 390 23.81 22.19 5.58
N GLN A 391 23.96 22.44 4.29
CA GLN A 391 23.52 21.50 3.26
C GLN A 391 24.18 20.12 3.42
N GLU A 392 25.48 20.08 3.75
CA GLU A 392 26.20 18.83 4.00
C GLU A 392 25.66 18.10 5.23
N GLU A 393 25.40 18.82 6.33
CA GLU A 393 24.85 18.24 7.55
C GLU A 393 23.43 17.68 7.32
N GLU A 394 22.60 18.42 6.59
CA GLU A 394 21.27 17.94 6.20
C GLU A 394 21.37 16.66 5.40
N MET A 395 22.18 16.62 4.34
CA MET A 395 22.32 15.43 3.49
C MET A 395 22.90 14.24 4.25
N GLU A 396 23.85 14.46 5.18
CA GLU A 396 24.39 13.40 6.03
C GLU A 396 23.30 12.79 6.93
N ARG A 397 22.44 13.62 7.51
CA ARG A 397 21.35 13.16 8.38
C ARG A 397 20.20 12.51 7.59
N LEU A 398 19.81 13.10 6.45
CA LEU A 398 18.76 12.57 5.57
C LEU A 398 19.17 11.26 4.89
N GLY A 399 20.47 11.03 4.69
CA GLY A 399 20.99 9.78 4.14
C GLY A 399 20.99 8.61 5.12
N LYS A 400 20.68 8.83 6.41
CA LYS A 400 20.61 7.77 7.42
C LYS A 400 19.29 7.02 7.31
N HIS A 401 19.36 5.71 7.52
CA HIS A 401 18.17 4.85 7.50
C HIS A 401 17.20 5.27 8.60
N ALA A 402 15.91 5.37 8.25
CA ALA A 402 14.85 5.73 9.18
C ALA A 402 14.44 4.50 9.99
N TYR A 403 14.79 4.48 11.27
CA TYR A 403 14.42 3.35 12.13
C TYR A 403 13.00 3.46 12.70
N HIS A 404 12.17 4.42 12.25
CA HIS A 404 10.90 4.75 12.86
C HIS A 404 9.77 5.05 11.90
N ALA A 405 8.56 4.77 12.37
CA ALA A 405 7.33 5.16 11.71
C ALA A 405 6.60 6.17 12.60
N GLN A 406 6.41 7.39 12.09
CA GLN A 406 5.56 8.40 12.70
C GLN A 406 4.27 8.52 11.89
N TYR A 407 3.15 8.70 12.59
CA TYR A 407 1.85 8.79 11.95
C TYR A 407 0.90 9.77 12.62
N ASN A 408 -0.07 10.23 11.82
CA ASN A 408 -1.24 10.98 12.24
C ASN A 408 -2.49 10.24 11.78
N PHE A 409 -3.35 9.87 12.73
CA PHE A 409 -4.61 9.18 12.48
C PHE A 409 -5.79 10.11 12.80
N ALA A 410 -6.55 10.46 11.78
CA ALA A 410 -7.55 11.52 11.84
C ALA A 410 -8.90 10.98 12.35
N LEU A 411 -9.37 11.50 13.49
CA LEU A 411 -10.71 11.16 14.01
C LEU A 411 -11.80 12.09 13.44
N TRP A 412 -11.41 13.27 12.97
CA TRP A 412 -12.22 14.23 12.21
C TRP A 412 -11.49 14.58 10.92
N GLU A 413 -12.16 15.27 9.99
CA GLU A 413 -11.50 15.84 8.82
C GLU A 413 -10.29 16.70 9.25
N ASP A 414 -9.11 16.41 8.72
CA ASP A 414 -7.87 17.11 9.07
C ASP A 414 -7.15 17.60 7.81
N GLU A 415 -6.96 18.92 7.74
CA GLU A 415 -6.19 19.62 6.71
C GLU A 415 -4.99 20.39 7.31
N SER A 416 -4.60 20.04 8.54
CA SER A 416 -3.64 20.84 9.31
C SER A 416 -2.18 20.54 8.94
N LEU A 417 -1.88 19.35 8.41
CA LEU A 417 -0.54 18.95 8.03
C LEU A 417 -0.21 19.45 6.63
N ILE A 418 0.83 20.26 6.53
CA ILE A 418 1.33 20.81 5.27
C ILE A 418 2.76 20.32 5.08
N VAL A 419 3.04 19.72 3.93
CA VAL A 419 4.33 19.08 3.62
C VAL A 419 4.91 19.63 2.32
N VAL A 420 6.21 19.51 2.13
CA VAL A 420 6.85 19.63 0.82
C VAL A 420 7.28 18.23 0.36
N PRO A 421 6.53 17.59 -0.56
CA PRO A 421 6.84 16.23 -1.01
C PRO A 421 8.27 16.10 -1.56
N GLY A 422 8.91 14.97 -1.29
CA GLY A 422 10.29 14.68 -1.72
C GLY A 422 11.39 15.41 -0.95
N SER A 423 11.03 16.35 -0.06
CA SER A 423 12.02 17.13 0.71
C SER A 423 12.79 16.29 1.73
N HIS A 424 12.29 15.13 2.15
CA HIS A 424 12.99 14.16 3.00
C HIS A 424 14.25 13.56 2.36
N LYS A 425 14.50 13.81 1.07
CA LYS A 425 15.65 13.25 0.32
C LYS A 425 16.64 14.26 -0.19
N ARG A 426 16.38 15.54 0.07
CA ARG A 426 17.22 16.63 -0.36
C ARG A 426 17.36 17.66 0.73
N ALA A 427 18.47 18.38 0.69
CA ALA A 427 18.63 19.57 1.49
C ALA A 427 17.55 20.62 1.14
N ARG A 428 17.31 21.53 2.08
CA ARG A 428 16.51 22.73 1.85
C ARG A 428 17.14 23.55 0.72
N THR A 429 16.30 23.97 -0.22
CA THR A 429 16.67 24.91 -1.29
C THR A 429 16.96 26.29 -0.72
N SER A 430 17.60 27.18 -1.49
CA SER A 430 17.79 28.58 -1.07
C SER A 430 16.45 29.24 -0.75
N THR A 431 15.42 29.03 -1.57
CA THR A 431 14.07 29.55 -1.32
C THR A 431 13.48 29.07 -0.01
N GLU A 432 13.65 27.80 0.35
CA GLU A 432 13.15 27.26 1.62
C GLU A 432 13.96 27.74 2.83
N ARG A 433 15.26 28.02 2.67
CA ARG A 433 16.12 28.56 3.74
C ARG A 433 15.87 30.04 4.01
N ASP A 434 15.66 30.81 2.95
CA ASP A 434 15.47 32.27 3.02
C ASP A 434 14.01 32.64 3.35
N ALA A 435 13.10 31.67 3.37
CA ALA A 435 11.70 31.88 3.69
C ALA A 435 11.49 32.29 5.16
N ASP A 436 10.47 33.11 5.38
CA ASP A 436 9.98 33.38 6.74
C ASP A 436 9.60 32.05 7.44
N PRO A 437 9.90 31.87 8.74
CA PRO A 437 9.60 30.63 9.45
C PRO A 437 8.12 30.22 9.37
N PHE A 438 7.20 31.17 9.22
CA PHE A 438 5.75 30.97 9.06
C PHE A 438 5.27 31.29 7.64
N ALA A 439 6.15 31.23 6.64
CA ALA A 439 5.80 31.44 5.25
C ALA A 439 4.56 30.63 4.85
N LYS A 440 3.52 31.33 4.39
CA LYS A 440 2.21 30.72 4.05
C LYS A 440 2.29 29.78 2.85
N SER A 441 3.25 30.04 1.97
CA SER A 441 3.48 29.28 0.74
C SER A 441 4.97 29.00 0.56
N LEU A 442 5.32 27.73 0.36
CA LEU A 442 6.59 27.27 -0.19
C LEU A 442 6.35 26.61 -1.56
N PRO A 443 7.36 26.61 -2.46
CA PRO A 443 7.27 25.89 -3.72
C PRO A 443 6.91 24.42 -3.51
N ASN A 444 5.94 23.93 -4.29
CA ASN A 444 5.46 22.54 -4.27
C ASN A 444 4.91 22.07 -2.91
N GLN A 445 4.53 22.98 -2.01
CA GLN A 445 3.85 22.54 -0.79
C GLN A 445 2.51 21.85 -1.11
N LEU A 446 2.14 20.91 -0.27
CA LEU A 446 0.90 20.16 -0.34
C LEU A 446 0.22 20.19 1.03
N ILE A 447 -1.08 20.51 1.03
CA ILE A 447 -1.94 20.36 2.20
C ILE A 447 -2.47 18.94 2.18
N VAL A 448 -2.13 18.14 3.20
CA VAL A 448 -2.61 16.77 3.31
C VAL A 448 -4.05 16.82 3.80
N LYS A 449 -4.96 16.21 3.03
CA LYS A 449 -6.38 16.08 3.41
C LYS A 449 -6.65 14.66 3.91
N LEU A 450 -7.11 14.57 5.15
CA LEU A 450 -7.48 13.30 5.78
C LEU A 450 -8.97 13.31 6.09
N GLU A 451 -9.66 12.27 5.65
CA GLU A 451 -11.03 11.99 6.08
C GLU A 451 -11.03 11.29 7.44
N PRO A 452 -12.14 11.30 8.19
CA PRO A 452 -12.24 10.52 9.41
C PRO A 452 -11.96 9.04 9.18
N GLY A 453 -11.03 8.47 9.94
CA GLY A 453 -10.58 7.09 9.76
C GLY A 453 -9.31 6.94 8.91
N ASP A 454 -8.84 8.00 8.26
CA ASP A 454 -7.59 7.97 7.51
C ASP A 454 -6.36 8.11 8.43
N ILE A 455 -5.30 7.37 8.11
CA ILE A 455 -3.99 7.50 8.75
C ILE A 455 -2.94 7.92 7.72
N ILE A 456 -2.10 8.88 8.07
CA ILE A 456 -0.90 9.23 7.29
C ILE A 456 0.33 8.79 8.05
N PHE A 457 1.21 8.07 7.37
CA PHE A 457 2.59 7.86 7.80
C PHE A 457 3.49 8.82 7.04
N TYR A 458 4.43 9.45 7.71
CA TYR A 458 5.35 10.39 7.06
C TYR A 458 6.73 10.33 7.67
N ASN A 459 7.73 10.57 6.83
CA ASN A 459 9.11 10.70 7.26
C ASN A 459 9.21 11.95 8.14
N ASN A 460 9.70 11.81 9.36
CA ASN A 460 9.83 12.91 10.32
C ASN A 460 10.72 14.07 9.83
N ASN A 461 11.58 13.79 8.87
CA ASN A 461 12.44 14.77 8.23
C ASN A 461 11.88 15.28 6.91
N ILE A 462 10.66 14.94 6.49
CA ILE A 462 9.97 15.73 5.47
C ILE A 462 9.85 17.18 5.97
N LEU A 463 10.11 18.17 5.12
CA LEU A 463 9.90 19.56 5.48
C LEU A 463 8.39 19.79 5.61
N HIS A 464 7.95 20.12 6.81
CA HIS A 464 6.53 20.23 7.12
C HIS A 464 6.21 21.31 8.15
N ARG A 465 4.93 21.67 8.23
CA ARG A 465 4.37 22.53 9.27
C ARG A 465 2.94 22.11 9.59
N GLY A 466 2.47 22.55 10.76
CA GLY A 466 1.07 22.43 11.18
C GLY A 466 0.38 23.78 11.14
N ALA A 467 -0.81 23.87 10.54
CA ALA A 467 -1.65 25.06 10.57
C ALA A 467 -3.05 24.70 11.08
N TYR A 468 -3.48 25.31 12.17
CA TYR A 468 -4.65 24.91 12.94
C TYR A 468 -5.70 26.02 12.84
N ASP A 469 -6.89 25.68 12.34
CA ASP A 469 -8.06 26.55 12.28
C ASP A 469 -8.93 26.32 13.52
N SER A 470 -9.07 27.36 14.35
CA SER A 470 -9.85 27.30 15.60
C SER A 470 -11.36 27.09 15.38
N ARG A 471 -11.85 27.20 14.14
CA ARG A 471 -13.26 27.01 13.77
C ARG A 471 -13.60 25.59 13.33
N LYS A 472 -12.59 24.77 13.00
CA LYS A 472 -12.76 23.37 12.59
C LYS A 472 -12.41 22.44 13.75
N GLU A 473 -13.30 21.50 14.08
CA GLU A 473 -12.98 20.50 15.09
C GLU A 473 -11.86 19.58 14.58
N ARG A 474 -10.89 19.32 15.46
CA ARG A 474 -9.72 18.51 15.14
C ARG A 474 -9.37 17.66 16.34
N MET A 475 -9.29 16.35 16.11
CA MET A 475 -8.59 15.43 16.98
C MET A 475 -7.88 14.41 16.11
N THR A 476 -6.56 14.41 16.18
CA THR A 476 -5.70 13.56 15.36
C THR A 476 -4.75 12.83 16.27
N LEU A 477 -4.87 11.51 16.33
CA LEU A 477 -4.00 10.66 17.14
C LEU A 477 -2.63 10.61 16.49
N HIS A 478 -1.62 11.10 17.19
CA HIS A 478 -0.26 11.25 16.72
C HIS A 478 0.62 10.25 17.46
N GLY A 479 1.13 9.26 16.73
CA GLY A 479 1.94 8.19 17.30
C GLY A 479 3.26 8.02 16.59
N SER A 480 4.20 7.41 17.31
CA SER A 480 5.42 6.88 16.70
C SER A 480 5.71 5.48 17.22
N VAL A 481 6.34 4.67 16.38
CA VAL A 481 6.80 3.32 16.74
C VAL A 481 8.23 3.16 16.27
N GLY A 482 9.03 2.47 17.08
CA GLY A 482 10.46 2.28 16.84
C GLY A 482 10.94 0.91 16.52
N HIS A 483 12.19 0.89 16.09
CA HIS A 483 12.95 -0.29 15.74
C HIS A 483 14.14 -0.40 16.70
N ILE A 484 14.48 -1.61 17.13
CA ILE A 484 15.60 -1.88 18.06
C ILE A 484 16.96 -1.38 17.56
N GLN A 485 17.14 -1.24 16.25
CA GLN A 485 18.37 -0.68 15.66
C GLN A 485 18.45 0.86 15.75
N GLY A 486 17.37 1.52 16.20
CA GLY A 486 17.37 2.94 16.51
C GLY A 486 18.25 3.22 17.73
N ASN A 487 19.44 3.78 17.50
CA ASN A 487 20.44 4.07 18.54
C ASN A 487 20.02 5.22 19.50
N SER A 488 20.88 5.57 20.48
CA SER A 488 20.73 6.58 21.55
C SER A 488 20.14 7.96 21.16
N LEU A 489 20.28 8.38 19.90
CA LEU A 489 19.59 9.57 19.35
C LEU A 489 18.07 9.50 19.55
N ARG A 490 17.52 8.30 19.50
CA ARG A 490 16.09 8.06 19.58
C ARG A 490 15.56 7.95 21.00
N ALA A 491 16.35 7.37 21.89
CA ALA A 491 16.10 7.42 23.33
C ALA A 491 15.85 8.87 23.78
N ARG A 492 16.58 9.83 23.20
CA ARG A 492 16.37 11.26 23.43
C ARG A 492 14.97 11.75 23.03
N ASN A 493 14.52 11.44 21.82
CA ASN A 493 13.22 11.88 21.29
C ASN A 493 12.03 11.28 22.05
N VAL A 494 12.17 10.05 22.59
CA VAL A 494 11.10 9.38 23.33
C VAL A 494 11.11 9.75 24.82
N LEU A 495 12.29 9.73 25.45
CA LEU A 495 12.41 9.92 26.90
C LEU A 495 12.26 11.39 27.31
N GLN A 496 12.50 12.35 26.40
CA GLN A 496 12.24 13.77 26.68
C GLN A 496 10.77 14.08 27.01
N HIS A 497 9.83 13.22 26.60
CA HIS A 497 8.43 13.35 26.93
C HIS A 497 8.06 12.72 28.28
N GLY A 498 8.96 12.00 28.98
CA GLY A 498 8.68 11.48 30.33
C GLY A 498 7.89 10.16 30.38
N VAL A 499 7.84 9.40 29.28
CA VAL A 499 7.16 8.09 29.19
C VAL A 499 7.64 7.11 30.29
N GLY A 500 8.92 7.16 30.67
CA GLY A 500 9.48 6.30 31.71
C GLY A 500 8.86 6.46 33.10
N SER A 501 8.10 7.52 33.37
CA SER A 501 7.47 7.75 34.68
C SER A 501 6.20 6.91 34.93
N TRP A 502 5.57 6.38 33.88
CA TRP A 502 4.30 5.66 33.96
C TRP A 502 4.27 4.34 33.20
N VAL A 503 5.19 4.09 32.28
CA VAL A 503 5.16 2.90 31.40
C VAL A 503 5.14 1.56 32.16
N ASP A 504 5.80 1.48 33.32
CA ASP A 504 5.81 0.28 34.17
C ASP A 504 4.44 -0.01 34.81
N LYS A 505 3.56 0.99 34.86
CA LYS A 505 2.21 0.88 35.44
C LYS A 505 1.15 0.44 34.43
N CYS A 506 1.46 0.38 33.13
CA CYS A 506 0.51 -0.03 32.11
C CYS A 506 0.05 -1.48 32.33
N ASP A 507 -1.26 -1.68 32.36
CA ASP A 507 -1.87 -3.00 32.39
C ASP A 507 -2.33 -3.39 30.98
N PHE A 508 -1.70 -4.43 30.43
CA PHE A 508 -2.03 -4.99 29.12
C PHE A 508 -2.91 -6.24 29.20
N GLN A 509 -3.35 -6.66 30.39
CA GLN A 509 -4.26 -7.81 30.53
C GLN A 509 -5.56 -7.70 29.71
N PRO A 510 -6.15 -6.51 29.49
CA PRO A 510 -7.36 -6.37 28.67
C PRO A 510 -7.13 -6.61 27.16
N LEU A 511 -5.88 -6.65 26.68
CA LEU A 511 -5.58 -6.88 25.27
C LEU A 511 -5.75 -8.36 24.89
N LEU A 512 -6.00 -8.62 23.60
CA LEU A 512 -5.97 -9.97 23.05
C LEU A 512 -4.61 -10.63 23.28
N GLU A 513 -4.55 -11.96 23.31
CA GLU A 513 -3.36 -12.69 23.75
C GLU A 513 -2.08 -12.32 22.97
N ASP A 514 -2.17 -12.25 21.64
CA ASP A 514 -1.05 -11.88 20.78
C ASP A 514 -0.67 -10.40 20.94
N ASP A 515 -1.64 -9.49 21.00
CA ASP A 515 -1.42 -8.05 21.21
C ASP A 515 -0.76 -7.78 22.57
N ARG A 516 -1.20 -8.50 23.61
CA ARG A 516 -0.65 -8.43 24.96
C ARG A 516 0.81 -8.87 24.99
N ARG A 517 1.14 -10.00 24.35
CA ARG A 517 2.53 -10.48 24.26
C ARG A 517 3.40 -9.41 23.60
N ARG A 518 2.95 -8.88 22.46
CA ARG A 518 3.64 -7.81 21.73
C ARG A 518 3.83 -6.55 22.56
N ALA A 519 2.77 -6.06 23.21
CA ALA A 519 2.80 -4.85 24.02
C ALA A 519 3.83 -4.97 25.16
N GLU A 520 3.83 -6.13 25.83
CA GLU A 520 4.77 -6.43 26.91
C GLU A 520 6.22 -6.43 26.41
N GLU A 521 6.49 -7.08 25.29
CA GLU A 521 7.83 -7.13 24.71
C GLU A 521 8.31 -5.75 24.23
N MET A 522 7.45 -4.97 23.57
CA MET A 522 7.75 -3.60 23.15
C MET A 522 8.04 -2.70 24.35
N ARG A 523 7.29 -2.84 25.45
CA ARG A 523 7.54 -2.15 26.72
C ARG A 523 8.91 -2.50 27.29
N GLN A 524 9.24 -3.79 27.38
CA GLN A 524 10.52 -4.24 27.91
C GLN A 524 11.70 -3.68 27.11
N ARG A 525 11.57 -3.60 25.78
CA ARG A 525 12.59 -2.99 24.90
C ARG A 525 12.72 -1.49 25.16
N LEU A 526 11.61 -0.76 25.36
CA LEU A 526 11.66 0.66 25.73
C LEU A 526 12.36 0.87 27.08
N ILE A 527 12.03 0.08 28.10
CA ILE A 527 12.66 0.15 29.43
C ILE A 527 14.17 -0.10 29.32
N ARG A 528 14.57 -1.14 28.55
CA ARG A 528 15.98 -1.44 28.30
C ARG A 528 16.69 -0.27 27.64
N LEU A 529 16.10 0.29 26.58
CA LEU A 529 16.63 1.44 25.85
C LEU A 529 16.79 2.68 26.76
N GLY A 530 15.84 2.91 27.68
CA GLY A 530 15.94 3.96 28.70
C GLY A 530 17.05 3.73 29.72
N SER A 531 17.21 2.49 30.19
CA SER A 531 18.26 2.13 31.16
C SER A 531 19.67 2.25 30.58
N GLU A 532 19.85 1.98 29.28
CA GLU A 532 21.13 2.03 28.58
C GLU A 532 21.53 3.47 28.16
N SER A 533 20.57 4.39 28.04
CA SER A 533 20.79 5.73 27.45
C SER A 533 21.07 6.87 28.46
N GLY A 534 20.83 6.67 29.76
CA GLY A 534 21.05 7.70 30.80
C GLY A 534 20.08 8.89 30.75
N GLN A 535 20.43 10.02 31.39
CA GLN A 535 19.65 11.28 31.30
C GLN A 535 19.80 11.91 29.91
N VAL A 536 18.68 12.04 29.19
CA VAL A 536 18.64 12.61 27.84
C VAL A 536 17.99 14.01 27.87
N GLY A 537 18.69 15.01 27.30
CA GLY A 537 18.17 16.38 27.13
C GLY A 537 17.20 16.52 25.95
N TYR A 538 16.70 17.72 25.67
CA TYR A 538 15.73 17.98 24.58
C TYR A 538 16.39 18.03 23.18
N SER A 539 15.70 17.53 22.14
CA SER A 539 16.21 17.50 20.75
C SER A 539 16.17 18.86 20.04
N LEU A 540 15.14 19.66 20.30
CA LEU A 540 14.99 21.04 19.84
C LEU A 540 14.54 21.91 21.02
N GLN A 541 15.11 23.11 21.15
CA GLN A 541 14.68 24.12 22.11
C GLN A 541 13.97 25.25 21.35
N GLY A 542 12.74 25.55 21.76
CA GLY A 542 11.87 26.58 21.17
C GLY A 542 11.51 27.65 22.18
#